data_AF-A0A7C6VDC3-F1
#
_entry.id   AF-A0A7C6VDC3-F1
#
_cell.length_a   1.000
_cell.length_b   1.000
_cell.length_c   1.000
_cell.angle_alpha   90.00
_cell.angle_beta   90.00
_cell.angle_gamma   90.00
#
_symmetry.space_group_name_H-M   'P 1'
#
loop_
_entity.id
_entity.type
_entity.pdbx_description
1 polymer ?
#
loop_
_entity_poly.entity_id
_entity_poly.type
_entity_poly.pdbx_seq_one_letter_code
_entity_poly.pdbx_strand_id
1 'polypeptide(L)'
;MFDNKTMTAILAFFLLSLLLPAAALANAMPVYLERDPCFSIAPREDAPIRVEREELTIEIEENSSATALVTARYILTNMAAENLTVPLVFPYLSNDLWDFAPVIEWGGERVDYSV
;
A
#
# COMPACT_ATOMS: atom_id res chain seq x y z
N MET A 1 48.10 -14.01 -15.72
CA MET A 1 47.93 -14.79 -14.48
C MET A 1 48.28 -13.85 -13.34
N PHE A 2 47.31 -13.45 -12.52
CA PHE A 2 47.55 -12.55 -11.40
C PHE A 2 48.37 -13.28 -10.33
N ASP A 3 49.31 -12.59 -9.67
CA ASP A 3 50.04 -13.19 -8.56
C ASP A 3 49.15 -13.28 -7.30
N ASN A 4 49.54 -14.14 -6.36
CA ASN A 4 48.74 -14.42 -5.16
C ASN A 4 48.48 -13.16 -4.32
N LYS A 5 49.40 -12.18 -4.35
CA LYS A 5 49.25 -10.91 -3.62
C LYS A 5 48.18 -10.04 -4.26
N THR A 6 48.16 -9.96 -5.59
CA THR A 6 47.16 -9.22 -6.35
C THR A 6 45.77 -9.86 -6.20
N MET A 7 45.66 -11.19 -6.23
CA MET A 7 44.39 -11.88 -5.95
C MET A 7 43.89 -11.65 -4.53
N THR A 8 44.78 -11.68 -3.54
CA THR A 8 44.42 -11.42 -2.14
C THR A 8 43.93 -9.98 -1.96
N ALA A 9 44.58 -9.01 -2.60
CA ALA A 9 44.18 -7.60 -2.56
C ALA A 9 42.82 -7.36 -3.23
N ILE A 10 42.56 -7.99 -4.39
CA ILE A 10 41.27 -7.90 -5.09
C ILE A 10 40.15 -8.51 -4.23
N LEU A 11 40.40 -9.69 -3.64
CA LEU A 11 39.43 -10.36 -2.79
C LEU A 11 39.14 -9.55 -1.52
N ALA A 12 40.17 -8.98 -0.89
CA ALA A 12 40.03 -8.13 0.27
C ALA A 12 39.24 -6.85 -0.06
N PHE A 13 39.50 -6.22 -1.21
CA PHE A 13 38.74 -5.06 -1.68
C PHE A 13 37.27 -5.41 -1.92
N PHE A 14 37.00 -6.55 -2.56
CA PHE A 14 35.63 -7.02 -2.78
C PHE A 14 34.90 -7.30 -1.47
N LEU A 15 35.54 -7.98 -0.51
CA LEU A 15 34.99 -8.21 0.83
C LEU A 15 34.73 -6.92 1.59
N LEU A 16 35.63 -5.94 1.48
CA LEU A 16 35.47 -4.63 2.13
C LEU A 16 34.29 -3.85 1.53
N SER A 17 34.05 -3.99 0.23
CA SER A 17 32.90 -3.35 -0.45
C SER A 17 31.54 -3.91 -0.01
N LEU A 18 31.49 -5.16 0.46
CA LEU A 18 30.27 -5.79 1.01
C LEU A 18 29.94 -5.34 2.44
N LEU A 19 30.92 -4.75 3.15
CA LEU A 19 30.73 -4.22 4.51
C LEU A 19 30.20 -2.79 4.52
N LEU A 20 30.11 -2.13 3.35
CA LEU A 20 29.46 -0.84 3.25
C LEU A 20 27.96 -1.06 3.39
N PRO A 21 27.29 -0.49 4.41
CA PRO A 21 25.85 -0.55 4.50
C PRO A 21 25.29 0.20 3.31
N ALA A 22 24.80 -0.53 2.31
CA ALA A 22 23.91 0.05 1.33
C ALA A 22 22.68 0.50 2.13
N ALA A 23 22.45 1.81 2.19
CA ALA A 23 21.17 2.33 2.64
C ALA A 23 20.13 1.87 1.62
N ALA A 24 19.65 0.63 1.80
CA ALA A 24 18.43 0.17 1.18
C ALA A 24 17.35 1.01 1.83
N LEU A 25 17.05 2.15 1.22
CA LEU A 25 15.80 2.86 1.44
C LEU A 25 14.73 1.86 1.00
N ALA A 26 14.28 1.04 1.94
CA ALA A 26 13.17 0.12 1.78
C ALA A 26 11.91 0.99 1.66
N ASN A 27 11.79 1.67 0.53
CA ASN A 27 10.59 2.36 0.13
C ASN A 27 9.62 1.21 -0.19
N ALA A 28 8.92 0.72 0.82
CA ALA A 28 7.76 -0.14 0.65
C ALA A 28 6.64 0.73 0.06
N MET A 29 6.84 1.19 -1.18
CA MET A 29 5.76 1.80 -1.94
C MET A 29 4.84 0.65 -2.36
N PRO A 30 3.52 0.82 -2.23
CA PRO A 30 2.56 -0.10 -2.81
C PRO A 30 2.90 -0.31 -4.30
N VAL A 31 3.12 -1.55 -4.71
CA VAL A 31 3.36 -1.89 -6.11
C VAL A 31 2.08 -2.47 -6.67
N TYR A 32 1.55 -1.85 -7.73
CA TYR A 32 0.40 -2.40 -8.44
C TYR A 32 0.84 -3.61 -9.26
N LEU A 33 0.29 -4.79 -8.95
CA LEU A 33 0.52 -6.03 -9.68
C LEU A 33 -0.72 -6.35 -10.52
N GLU A 34 -0.67 -6.08 -11.83
CA GLU A 34 -1.81 -6.30 -12.74
C GLU A 34 -2.40 -7.72 -12.69
N ARG A 35 -1.55 -8.73 -12.44
CA ARG A 35 -1.96 -10.14 -12.45
C ARG A 35 -2.60 -10.58 -11.13
N ASP A 36 -2.40 -9.82 -10.06
CA ASP A 36 -2.90 -10.15 -8.72
C ASP A 36 -3.10 -8.85 -7.91
N PRO A 37 -4.17 -8.08 -8.20
CA PRO A 37 -4.42 -6.84 -7.52
C PRO A 37 -4.82 -7.13 -6.07
N CYS A 38 -4.03 -6.62 -5.13
CA CYS A 38 -4.42 -6.54 -3.74
C CYS A 38 -5.23 -5.25 -3.53
N PHE A 39 -6.39 -5.37 -2.88
CA PHE A 39 -7.26 -4.25 -2.58
C PHE A 39 -7.32 -4.01 -1.06
N SER A 40 -7.29 -2.75 -0.63
CA SER A 40 -7.37 -2.45 0.81
C SER A 40 -8.79 -2.60 1.38
N ILE A 41 -9.82 -2.68 0.53
CA ILE A 41 -11.19 -3.02 0.95
C ILE A 41 -11.47 -4.50 0.74
N ALA A 42 -12.24 -5.07 1.66
CA ALA A 42 -12.75 -6.42 1.55
C ALA A 42 -14.28 -6.39 1.58
N PRO A 43 -14.96 -6.56 0.44
CA PRO A 43 -16.32 -7.09 0.47
C PRO A 43 -16.31 -8.40 1.25
N ARG A 44 -17.42 -8.72 1.93
CA ARG A 44 -17.56 -10.06 2.52
C ARG A 44 -17.41 -11.13 1.44
N GLU A 45 -16.82 -12.27 1.79
CA GLU A 45 -16.59 -13.38 0.86
C GLU A 45 -17.87 -13.88 0.17
N ASP A 46 -19.03 -13.76 0.83
CA ASP A 46 -20.32 -14.16 0.31
C ASP A 46 -21.06 -13.05 -0.47
N ALA A 47 -20.52 -11.83 -0.50
CA ALA A 47 -21.11 -10.73 -1.24
C ALA A 47 -20.75 -10.84 -2.73
N PRO A 48 -21.74 -10.79 -3.65
CA PRO A 48 -21.47 -10.80 -5.09
C PRO A 48 -21.05 -9.41 -5.59
N ILE A 49 -20.10 -8.78 -4.89
CA ILE A 49 -19.46 -7.52 -5.28
C ILE A 49 -18.02 -7.82 -5.67
N ARG A 50 -17.62 -7.35 -6.85
CA ARG A 50 -16.22 -7.42 -7.30
C ARG A 50 -15.57 -6.04 -7.20
N VAL A 51 -14.38 -5.98 -6.63
CA VAL A 51 -13.51 -4.81 -6.70
C VAL A 51 -12.76 -4.88 -8.03
N GLU A 52 -13.03 -3.93 -8.94
CA GLU A 52 -12.37 -3.87 -10.26
C GLU A 52 -11.04 -3.13 -10.18
N ARG A 53 -11.01 -2.08 -9.35
CA ARG A 53 -9.88 -1.17 -9.27
C ARG A 53 -9.85 -0.47 -7.92
N GLU A 54 -8.64 -0.26 -7.43
CA GLU A 54 -8.29 0.70 -6.38
C GLU A 54 -7.33 1.73 -6.96
N GLU A 55 -7.61 3.00 -6.74
CA GLU A 55 -6.72 4.11 -7.03
C GLU A 55 -6.32 4.75 -5.70
N LEU A 56 -5.06 4.56 -5.31
CA LEU A 56 -4.51 5.06 -4.04
C LEU A 56 -3.59 6.25 -4.31
N THR A 57 -3.92 7.39 -3.72
CA THR A 57 -3.11 8.60 -3.75
C THR A 57 -2.63 8.90 -2.33
N ILE A 58 -1.32 9.12 -2.18
CA ILE A 58 -0.70 9.53 -0.92
C ILE A 58 -0.01 10.86 -1.17
N GLU A 59 -0.53 11.92 -0.56
CA GLU A 59 0.04 13.26 -0.60
C GLU A 59 0.73 13.53 0.73
N ILE A 60 2.06 13.58 0.71
CA ILE A 60 2.89 13.92 1.87
C ILE A 60 3.29 15.39 1.71
N GLU A 61 3.03 16.22 2.72
CA GLU A 61 3.43 17.62 2.68
C GLU A 61 4.96 17.74 2.60
N GLU A 62 5.45 18.59 1.68
CA GLU A 62 6.87 18.72 1.33
C GLU A 62 7.78 19.06 2.53
N ASN A 63 7.22 19.65 3.58
CA ASN A 63 7.95 20.07 4.79
C ASN A 63 7.45 19.41 6.09
N SER A 64 6.60 18.38 6.00
CA SER A 64 6.05 17.66 7.16
C SER A 64 6.08 16.16 6.91
N SER A 65 6.91 15.44 7.68
CA SER A 65 6.87 13.98 7.72
C SER A 65 5.74 13.44 8.60
N ALA A 66 4.95 14.31 9.25
CA ALA A 66 3.98 13.94 10.26
C ALA A 66 2.57 13.73 9.71
N THR A 67 2.25 14.33 8.55
CA THR A 67 0.90 14.31 7.99
C THR A 67 0.94 13.91 6.53
N ALA A 68 0.11 12.93 6.17
CA ALA A 68 -0.14 12.56 4.79
C ALA A 68 -1.65 12.51 4.56
N LEU A 69 -2.12 13.06 3.44
CA LEU A 69 -3.48 12.86 2.96
C LEU A 69 -3.50 11.58 2.11
N VAL A 70 -4.30 10.62 2.54
CA VAL A 70 -4.49 9.36 1.82
C VAL A 70 -5.89 9.35 1.21
N THR A 71 -5.97 9.22 -0.11
CA THR A 71 -7.24 9.06 -0.85
C THR A 71 -7.25 7.69 -1.51
N ALA A 72 -8.27 6.88 -1.21
CA ALA A 72 -8.50 5.60 -1.87
C ALA A 72 -9.84 5.64 -2.62
N ARG A 73 -9.81 5.42 -3.93
CA ARG A 73 -11.00 5.37 -4.79
C ARG A 73 -11.18 3.95 -5.31
N TYR A 74 -12.33 3.36 -5.00
CA TYR A 74 -12.69 2.01 -5.43
C TYR A 74 -13.74 2.03 -6.53
N ILE A 75 -13.53 1.20 -7.54
CA ILE A 75 -14.53 0.92 -8.58
C ILE A 75 -15.09 -0.47 -8.29
N LEU A 76 -16.37 -0.51 -7.94
CA LEU A 76 -17.08 -1.72 -7.52
C LEU A 76 -18.13 -2.11 -8.56
N THR A 77 -18.24 -3.40 -8.84
CA THR A 77 -19.25 -3.97 -9.72
C THR A 77 -20.17 -4.91 -8.94
N ASN A 78 -21.48 -4.68 -9.04
CA ASN A 78 -22.49 -5.65 -8.61
C ASN A 78 -22.55 -6.80 -9.63
N MET A 79 -22.26 -8.02 -9.18
CA MET A 79 -22.27 -9.23 -10.02
C MET A 79 -23.61 -9.98 -9.95
N ALA A 80 -24.55 -9.55 -9.10
CA ALA A 80 -25.88 -10.13 -9.02
C ALA A 80 -26.84 -9.53 -10.06
N ALA A 81 -27.89 -10.28 -10.36
CA ALA A 81 -28.97 -9.82 -11.24
C ALA A 81 -29.91 -8.80 -10.58
N GLU A 82 -29.81 -8.62 -9.27
CA GLU A 82 -30.68 -7.77 -8.46
C GLU A 82 -29.91 -6.69 -7.71
N ASN A 83 -30.64 -5.67 -7.23
CA ASN A 83 -30.06 -4.64 -6.39
C ASN A 83 -29.71 -5.21 -5.02
N LEU A 84 -28.53 -4.86 -4.52
CA LEU A 84 -28.01 -5.37 -3.26
C LEU A 84 -27.67 -4.25 -2.30
N THR A 85 -27.81 -4.56 -1.02
CA THR A 85 -27.22 -3.79 0.07
C THR A 85 -26.23 -4.72 0.78
N VAL A 86 -24.95 -4.36 0.76
CA VAL A 86 -23.90 -5.17 1.37
C VAL A 86 -23.07 -4.30 2.33
N PRO A 87 -22.65 -4.85 3.49
CA PRO A 87 -21.70 -4.16 4.33
C PRO A 87 -20.31 -4.19 3.68
N LEU A 88 -19.62 -3.05 3.71
CA LEU A 88 -18.23 -2.90 3.32
C LEU A 88 -17.40 -2.57 4.55
N VAL A 89 -16.22 -3.17 4.66
CA VAL A 89 -15.30 -2.95 5.78
C VAL A 89 -14.01 -2.34 5.24
N PHE A 90 -13.55 -1.28 5.89
CA PHE A 90 -12.25 -0.65 5.65
C PHE A 90 -11.35 -0.92 6.86
N PRO A 91 -10.41 -1.87 6.78
CA PRO A 91 -9.47 -2.12 7.87
C PRO A 91 -8.47 -0.97 7.96
N TYR A 92 -8.22 -0.50 9.18
CA TYR A 92 -7.14 0.45 9.45
C TYR A 92 -6.34 -0.01 10.67
N LEU A 93 -5.08 0.42 10.74
CA LEU A 93 -4.22 0.24 11.90
C LEU A 93 -4.04 1.61 12.55
N SER A 94 -4.37 1.72 13.84
CA SER A 94 -4.09 2.91 14.64
C SER A 94 -3.39 2.50 15.93
N ASN A 95 -2.62 3.44 16.49
CA ASN A 95 -1.91 3.30 17.75
C ASN A 95 -2.66 3.99 18.91
N ASP A 96 -3.96 4.25 18.75
CA ASP A 96 -4.85 4.99 19.68
C ASP A 96 -4.46 6.46 19.96
N LEU A 97 -3.34 6.94 19.41
CA LEU A 97 -2.82 8.29 19.62
C LEU A 97 -3.22 9.27 18.51
N TRP A 98 -3.74 8.75 17.39
CA TRP A 98 -4.13 9.55 16.24
C TRP A 98 -5.62 9.36 15.94
N ASP A 99 -6.33 10.49 15.84
CA ASP A 99 -7.73 10.52 15.43
C ASP A 99 -7.84 10.11 13.97
N PHE A 100 -8.24 8.85 13.75
CA PHE A 100 -8.63 8.37 12.43
C PHE A 100 -10.08 8.79 12.15
N ALA A 101 -10.26 9.81 11.33
CA ALA A 101 -11.57 10.34 10.95
C ALA A 101 -11.74 10.34 9.43
N PRO A 102 -11.86 9.16 8.78
CA PRO A 102 -12.04 9.11 7.33
C PRO A 102 -13.35 9.79 6.93
N VAL A 103 -13.32 10.39 5.74
CA VAL A 103 -14.54 10.79 5.02
C VAL A 103 -14.80 9.71 3.98
N ILE A 104 -15.97 9.08 4.05
CA ILE A 104 -16.39 8.06 3.09
C ILE A 104 -17.46 8.68 2.20
N GLU A 105 -17.29 8.54 0.89
CA GLU A 105 -18.24 9.00 -0.12
C GLU A 105 -18.69 7.83 -1.00
N TRP A 106 -19.99 7.76 -1.29
CA TRP A 106 -20.59 6.80 -2.19
C TRP A 106 -21.38 7.52 -3.27
N GLY A 107 -21.02 7.31 -4.54
CA GLY A 107 -21.69 7.99 -5.66
C GLY A 107 -21.57 9.53 -5.63
N GLY A 108 -20.57 10.07 -4.92
CA GLY A 108 -20.37 11.51 -4.72
C GLY A 108 -21.09 12.09 -3.50
N GLU A 109 -21.78 11.27 -2.70
CA GLU A 109 -22.42 11.70 -1.46
C GLU A 109 -21.70 11.14 -0.25
N ARG A 110 -21.54 11.96 0.80
CA ARG A 110 -20.94 11.51 2.07
C ARG A 110 -21.85 10.50 2.75
N VAL A 111 -21.28 9.41 3.23
CA VAL A 111 -21.99 8.35 3.95
C VAL A 111 -21.47 8.21 5.37
N ASP A 112 -22.37 7.85 6.28
CA ASP A 112 -22.03 7.54 7.67
C ASP A 112 -21.44 6.12 7.79
N TYR A 113 -20.60 5.92 8.80
CA TYR A 113 -19.99 4.62 9.11
C TYR A 113 -19.91 4.40 10.62
N SER A 114 -19.75 3.13 11.00
CA SER A 114 -19.45 2.72 12.37
C SER A 114 -18.00 2.24 12.47
N VAL A 115 -17.31 2.65 13.54
CA VAL A 115 -15.97 2.18 13.92
C VAL A 115 -16.09 1.01 14.89
#